data_AF-A0A5P9FAK3-F1
#
_entry.id   AF-A0A5P9FAK3-F1
#
_cell.length_a   1.000
_cell.length_b   1.000
_cell.length_c   1.000
_cell.angle_alpha   90.00
_cell.angle_beta   90.00
_cell.angle_gamma   90.00
#
_symmetry.space_group_name_H-M   'P 1'
#
loop_
_entity.id
_entity.type
_entity.pdbx_description
1 polymer ?
#
loop_
_entity_poly.entity_id
_entity_poly.type
_entity_poly.pdbx_seq_one_letter_code
_entity_poly.pdbx_strand_id
1 'polypeptide(L)'
;MSSLFGPLSATLVLLMLSTAIGIAPVIKLIRVYEARHELRPGSAGRIRSLAGWAVIAFWLMATWFFATIIGDWHVTGDLSGAVDRSWLRLRILLEIAAALGDND
;
A
#
# COMPACT_ATOMS: atom_id res chain seq x y z
N MET A 1 -4.17 -1.59 31.96
CA MET A 1 -3.52 -0.47 31.23
C MET A 1 -2.25 -0.89 30.48
N SER A 2 -1.60 -2.01 30.83
CA SER A 2 -0.42 -2.57 30.14
C SER A 2 -0.72 -3.29 28.81
N SER A 3 -1.97 -3.65 28.51
CA SER A 3 -2.34 -4.42 27.31
C SER A 3 -2.33 -3.61 26.00
N LEU A 4 -2.47 -2.29 26.07
CA LEU A 4 -2.57 -1.43 24.87
C LEU A 4 -1.21 -0.95 24.35
N PHE A 5 -0.15 -0.98 25.18
CA PHE A 5 1.18 -0.49 24.81
C PHE A 5 1.84 -1.30 23.70
N GLY A 6 1.67 -2.63 23.70
CA GLY A 6 2.18 -3.51 22.65
C GLY A 6 1.58 -3.15 21.28
N PRO A 7 0.24 -3.20 21.12
CA PRO A 7 -0.42 -2.84 19.86
C PRO A 7 -0.12 -1.40 19.41
N LEU A 8 -0.11 -0.43 20.33
CA LEU A 8 0.19 0.98 20.00
C LEU A 8 1.62 1.14 19.48
N SER A 9 2.61 0.57 20.17
CA SER A 9 4.01 0.66 19.75
C SER A 9 4.25 -0.03 18.40
N ALA A 10 3.68 -1.21 18.17
CA ALA A 10 3.75 -1.90 16.89
C ALA A 10 3.11 -1.08 15.75
N THR A 11 1.98 -0.43 16.01
CA THR A 11 1.31 0.44 15.03
C THR A 11 2.18 1.65 14.69
N LEU A 12 2.79 2.29 15.68
CA LEU A 12 3.68 3.44 15.47
C LEU A 12 4.95 3.06 14.69
N VAL A 13 5.55 1.91 15.00
CA VAL A 13 6.72 1.40 14.28
C VAL A 13 6.36 1.05 12.84
N LEU A 14 5.24 0.36 12.62
CA LEU A 14 4.76 0.04 11.28
C LEU A 14 4.48 1.32 10.47
N LEU A 15 3.86 2.32 11.09
CA LEU A 15 3.60 3.62 10.48
C LEU A 15 4.90 4.33 10.09
N MET A 16 5.90 4.40 10.99
CA MET A 16 7.18 5.03 10.69
C MET A 16 7.92 4.31 9.55
N LEU A 17 8.01 2.98 9.61
CA LEU A 17 8.73 2.19 8.61
C LEU A 17 8.07 2.27 7.24
N SER A 18 6.75 2.12 7.18
CA SER A 18 5.98 2.25 5.93
C SER A 18 6.09 3.64 5.32
N THR A 19 6.05 4.69 6.15
CA THR A 19 6.21 6.08 5.72
C THR A 19 7.63 6.35 5.22
N ALA A 20 8.66 5.89 5.95
CA ALA A 20 10.06 6.10 5.57
C ALA A 20 10.39 5.45 4.22
N ILE A 21 9.86 4.27 3.93
CA ILE A 21 10.07 3.60 2.64
C ILE A 21 9.17 4.21 1.55
N GLY A 22 7.93 4.55 1.90
CA GLY A 22 6.93 5.11 0.97
C GLY A 22 7.16 6.57 0.57
N ILE A 23 8.02 7.31 1.25
CA ILE A 23 8.24 8.74 0.95
C ILE A 23 9.01 8.97 -0.36
N ALA A 24 9.87 8.03 -0.76
CA ALA A 24 10.67 8.14 -1.97
C ALA A 24 9.82 8.32 -3.26
N PRO A 25 8.79 7.49 -3.53
CA PRO A 25 7.89 7.72 -4.67
C PRO A 25 7.06 9.00 -4.55
N VAL A 26 6.68 9.41 -3.33
CA VAL A 26 5.94 10.66 -3.09
C VAL A 26 6.79 11.89 -3.43
N ILE A 27 8.05 11.94 -2.98
CA ILE A 27 8.98 13.03 -3.34
C ILE A 27 9.18 13.09 -4.86
N LYS A 28 9.28 11.93 -5.51
CA LYS A 28 9.40 11.85 -6.97
C LYS A 28 8.14 12.41 -7.66
N LEU A 29 6.95 12.11 -7.15
CA LEU A 29 5.69 12.65 -7.65
C LEU A 29 5.66 14.18 -7.52
N ILE A 30 6.03 14.71 -6.35
CA ILE A 30 6.03 16.16 -6.07
C ILE A 30 6.99 16.87 -7.03
N ARG A 31 8.22 16.38 -7.20
CA ARG A 31 9.19 16.96 -8.14
C ARG A 31 8.70 16.96 -9.59
N VAL A 32 8.05 15.89 -10.02
CA VAL A 32 7.45 15.80 -11.36
C VAL A 32 6.27 16.77 -11.51
N TYR A 33 5.51 16.99 -10.44
CA TYR A 33 4.40 17.94 -10.41
C TYR A 33 4.87 19.40 -10.42
N GLU A 34 5.91 19.75 -9.68
CA GLU A 34 6.55 21.08 -9.71
C GLU A 34 7.18 21.37 -11.07
N ALA A 35 7.93 20.42 -11.64
CA ALA A 35 8.50 20.56 -12.98
C ALA A 35 7.43 20.72 -14.08
N ARG A 36 6.19 20.28 -13.83
CA ARG A 36 5.04 20.50 -14.72
C ARG A 36 4.51 21.93 -14.66
N HIS A 37 4.63 22.62 -13.53
CA HIS A 37 4.20 24.03 -13.43
C HIS A 37 5.10 24.97 -14.25
N GLU A 38 6.31 24.54 -14.57
CA GLU A 38 7.26 25.31 -15.39
C GLU A 38 7.15 25.02 -16.90
N LEU A 39 6.46 23.93 -17.31
CA LEU A 39 6.38 23.49 -18.71
C LEU A 39 4.94 23.58 -19.25
N ARG A 40 4.80 24.24 -20.41
CA ARG A 40 3.52 24.53 -21.12
C ARG A 40 2.51 23.37 -21.12
N PRO A 41 1.19 23.65 -21.05
CA PRO A 41 0.14 22.64 -20.90
C PRO A 41 0.06 21.73 -22.14
N GLY A 42 0.56 20.49 -21.99
CA GLY A 42 0.47 19.42 -22.97
C GLY A 42 0.20 18.08 -22.28
N SER A 43 -0.58 17.20 -22.93
CA SER A 43 -1.28 16.03 -22.34
C SER A 43 -0.43 15.00 -21.59
N ALA A 44 0.91 15.03 -21.70
CA ALA A 44 1.84 14.12 -21.02
C ALA A 44 1.80 14.17 -19.48
N GLY A 45 1.17 15.19 -18.89
CA GLY A 45 1.03 15.33 -17.44
C GLY A 45 0.08 14.32 -16.78
N ARG A 46 -1.00 13.91 -17.46
CA ARG A 46 -2.05 13.06 -16.87
C ARG A 46 -1.60 11.60 -16.69
N ILE A 47 -0.78 11.11 -17.63
CA ILE A 47 -0.22 9.74 -17.58
C ILE A 47 0.86 9.63 -16.50
N ARG A 48 1.71 10.66 -16.33
CA ARG A 48 2.74 10.68 -15.27
C ARG A 48 2.16 10.82 -13.86
N SER A 49 1.09 11.62 -13.69
CA SER A 49 0.42 11.72 -12.39
C SER A 49 -0.27 10.41 -12.02
N LEU A 50 -0.95 9.77 -12.99
CA LEU A 50 -1.61 8.48 -12.77
C LEU A 50 -0.59 7.39 -12.42
N ALA A 51 0.56 7.36 -13.11
CA ALA A 51 1.64 6.42 -12.82
C ALA A 51 2.22 6.58 -11.40
N GLY A 52 2.38 7.82 -10.92
CA GLY A 52 2.88 8.03 -9.56
C GLY A 52 1.86 7.66 -8.47
N TRP A 53 0.57 7.91 -8.70
CA TRP A 53 -0.49 7.43 -7.80
C TRP A 53 -0.63 5.91 -7.80
N ALA A 54 -0.46 5.25 -8.95
CA ALA A 54 -0.46 3.79 -9.03
C ALA A 54 0.67 3.17 -8.19
N VAL A 55 1.87 3.77 -8.18
CA VAL A 55 2.99 3.31 -7.34
C VAL A 55 2.66 3.45 -5.85
N ILE A 56 2.02 4.56 -5.44
CA ILE A 56 1.61 4.77 -4.04
C ILE A 56 0.53 3.74 -3.64
N ALA A 57 -0.49 3.55 -4.48
CA ALA A 57 -1.56 2.59 -4.23
C ALA A 57 -1.01 1.15 -4.12
N PHE A 58 -0.12 0.77 -5.03
CA PHE A 58 0.57 -0.52 -4.97
C PHE A 58 1.40 -0.68 -3.69
N TRP A 59 2.12 0.38 -3.27
CA TRP A 59 2.92 0.35 -2.04
C TRP A 59 2.07 0.21 -0.77
N LEU A 60 0.95 0.92 -0.70
CA LEU A 60 -0.01 0.80 0.40
C LEU A 60 -0.59 -0.62 0.46
N MET A 61 -0.98 -1.18 -0.69
CA MET A 61 -1.51 -2.53 -0.78
C MET A 61 -0.49 -3.58 -0.32
N ALA A 62 0.77 -3.47 -0.78
CA ALA A 62 1.84 -4.37 -0.37
C ALA A 62 2.12 -4.27 1.14
N THR A 63 2.25 -3.06 1.67
CA THR A 63 2.49 -2.82 3.10
C THR A 63 1.38 -3.41 3.95
N TRP A 64 0.12 -3.16 3.58
CA TRP A 64 -1.04 -3.70 4.27
C TRP A 64 -1.06 -5.23 4.23
N PHE A 65 -0.80 -5.83 3.06
CA PHE A 65 -0.77 -7.28 2.90
C PHE A 65 0.24 -7.93 3.84
N PHE A 66 1.50 -7.48 3.84
CA PHE A 66 2.53 -8.01 4.73
C PHE A 66 2.21 -7.78 6.21
N ALA A 67 1.68 -6.60 6.57
CA ALA A 67 1.29 -6.29 7.94
C ALA A 67 0.22 -7.28 8.45
N THR A 68 -0.75 -7.65 7.61
CA THR A 68 -1.80 -8.59 8.01
C THR A 68 -1.27 -10.02 8.21
N ILE A 69 -0.34 -10.49 7.38
CA ILE A 69 0.29 -11.80 7.55
C ILE A 69 1.10 -11.85 8.84
N ILE A 70 1.93 -10.83 9.08
CA ILE A 70 2.79 -10.77 10.27
C ILE A 70 1.94 -10.67 11.54
N GLY A 71 0.89 -9.85 11.53
CA GLY A 71 -0.03 -9.71 12.67
C GLY A 71 -0.77 -11.01 12.98
N ASP A 72 -1.28 -11.69 11.96
CA ASP A 72 -2.00 -12.95 12.11
C ASP A 72 -1.07 -14.09 12.57
N TRP A 73 0.14 -14.18 12.01
CA TRP A 73 1.18 -15.10 12.48
C TRP A 73 1.54 -14.83 13.94
N HIS A 74 1.68 -13.57 14.34
CA HIS A 74 2.02 -13.23 15.73
C HIS A 74 0.93 -13.69 16.72
N VAL A 75 -0.34 -13.62 16.33
CA VAL A 75 -1.47 -14.01 17.19
C VAL A 75 -1.68 -15.53 17.20
N THR A 76 -1.55 -16.21 16.07
CA THR A 76 -1.86 -17.64 15.94
C THR A 76 -0.66 -18.55 16.12
N GLY A 77 0.56 -18.05 15.96
CA GLY A 77 1.80 -18.84 15.97
C GLY A 77 1.98 -19.74 14.74
N ASP A 78 1.01 -19.77 13.82
CA ASP A 78 1.02 -20.61 12.62
C ASP A 78 1.22 -19.75 11.37
N LEU A 79 2.44 -19.80 10.83
CA LEU A 79 2.79 -19.07 9.62
C LEU A 79 2.09 -19.64 8.38
N SER A 80 1.93 -20.98 8.31
CA SER A 80 1.31 -21.63 7.15
C SER A 80 -0.16 -21.22 7.06
N GLY A 81 -0.89 -21.34 8.16
CA GLY A 81 -2.29 -20.93 8.21
C GLY A 81 -2.49 -19.42 7.99
N ALA A 82 -1.56 -18.58 8.44
CA ALA A 82 -1.61 -17.14 8.17
C ALA A 82 -1.44 -16.82 6.68
N VAL A 83 -0.53 -17.52 5.99
CA VAL A 83 -0.36 -17.39 4.55
C VAL A 83 -1.62 -17.87 3.81
N ASP A 84 -2.18 -19.03 4.18
CA ASP A 84 -3.39 -19.56 3.54
C ASP A 84 -4.58 -18.60 3.65
N ARG A 85 -4.79 -18.00 4.83
CA ARG A 85 -5.85 -16.98 5.05
C ARG A 85 -5.59 -15.72 4.24
N SER A 86 -4.34 -15.28 4.14
CA SER A 86 -3.96 -14.11 3.33
C SER A 86 -4.14 -14.35 1.83
N TRP A 87 -3.89 -15.57 1.36
CA TRP A 87 -4.10 -15.98 -0.03
C TRP A 87 -5.58 -15.92 -0.42
N LEU A 88 -6.46 -16.38 0.48
CA LEU A 88 -7.90 -16.26 0.29
C LEU A 88 -8.34 -14.79 0.17
N ARG A 89 -7.81 -13.89 1.03
CA ARG A 89 -8.08 -12.45 0.92
C ARG A 89 -7.61 -11.87 -0.41
N LEU A 90 -6.41 -12.23 -0.85
CA LEU A 90 -5.88 -11.76 -2.13
C LEU A 90 -6.73 -12.23 -3.31
N ARG A 91 -7.15 -13.50 -3.30
CA ARG A 91 -8.04 -14.05 -4.31
C ARG A 91 -9.36 -13.28 -4.39
N ILE A 92 -9.99 -13.00 -3.24
CA ILE A 92 -11.24 -12.23 -3.18
C ILE A 92 -11.04 -10.83 -3.79
N LEU A 93 -9.95 -10.15 -3.46
CA LEU A 93 -9.65 -8.81 -4.02
C LEU A 93 -9.46 -8.85 -5.54
N LEU A 94 -8.77 -9.86 -6.06
CA LEU A 94 -8.58 -10.05 -7.50
C LEU A 94 -9.89 -10.38 -8.21
N GLU A 95 -10.74 -11.20 -7.60
CA GLU A 95 -12.07 -11.54 -8.11
C GLU A 95 -12.96 -10.30 -8.20
N ILE A 96 -12.95 -9.45 -7.16
CA ILE A 96 -13.67 -8.16 -7.16
C ILE A 96 -13.12 -7.24 -8.24
N ALA A 97 -11.80 -7.13 -8.37
CA ALA A 97 -11.17 -6.28 -9.39
C ALA A 97 -11.49 -6.75 -10.81
N ALA A 98 -11.50 -8.06 -11.06
CA ALA A 98 -11.89 -8.65 -12.33
C ALA A 98 -13.38 -8.38 -12.62
N ALA A 99 -14.27 -8.59 -11.65
CA ALA A 99 -15.69 -8.29 -11.79
C ALA A 99 -15.96 -6.79 -12.04
N LEU A 100 -15.14 -5.89 -11.49
CA LEU A 100 -15.25 -4.47 -11.75
C LEU A 100 -14.78 -4.09 -13.16
N GLY A 101 -13.72 -4.74 -13.66
CA GLY A 101 -13.19 -4.51 -15.00
C GLY A 101 -14.05 -5.10 -16.13
N ASP A 102 -14.83 -6.15 -15.84
CA ASP A 102 -15.81 -6.72 -16.78
C ASP A 102 -17.12 -5.90 -16.88
N ASN A 103 -17.34 -4.93 -15.97
CA ASN A 103 -18.53 -4.07 -15.97
C ASN A 103 -18.32 -2.69 -16.64
N ASP A 104 -17.14 -2.44 -17.23
CA ASP A 104 -16.86 -1.30 -18.13
C ASP A 104 -16.99 -1.73 -19.60
#